data_AF-A0A941ISG6-F1
#
_entry.id   AF-A0A941ISG6-F1
#
_cell.length_a   1.000
_cell.length_b   1.000
_cell.length_c   1.000
_cell.angle_alpha   90.00
_cell.angle_beta   90.00
_cell.angle_gamma   90.00
#
_symmetry.space_group_name_H-M   'P 1'
#
loop_
_entity.id
_entity.type
_entity.pdbx_description
1 polymer ?
#
loop_
_entity_poly.entity_id
_entity_poly.type
_entity_poly.pdbx_seq_one_letter_code
_entity_poly.pdbx_strand_id
1 'polypeptide(L)'
;MTTSKILQLDPRMPGTLEELLPVLRAAVAVDQPRYPEPDAGWLKVVTAENPTRERWILAARDAAGGVVSFARLQRDLNANRTLCYGVVWTVPEHRDGAAEAALVEQAKALARGVGCDR
;
A
#
# COMPACT_ATOMS: atom_id res chain seq x y z
N MET A 1 20.65 -9.50 5.63
CA MET A 1 19.27 -9.06 5.36
C MET A 1 19.22 -7.56 5.58
N THR A 2 19.04 -6.79 4.51
CA THR A 2 18.85 -5.33 4.60
C THR A 2 17.42 -5.08 5.07
N THR A 3 17.26 -4.49 6.24
CA THR A 3 15.93 -4.19 6.83
C THR A 3 15.23 -3.14 5.98
N SER A 4 14.10 -3.49 5.35
CA SER A 4 13.27 -2.51 4.64
C SER A 4 12.70 -1.49 5.62
N LYS A 5 12.81 -0.20 5.30
CA LYS A 5 12.19 0.87 6.08
C LYS A 5 10.73 1.00 5.68
N ILE A 6 9.81 0.82 6.62
CA ILE A 6 8.37 1.05 6.38
C ILE A 6 8.01 2.48 6.75
N LEU A 7 7.28 3.16 5.87
CA LEU A 7 6.79 4.52 6.07
C LEU A 7 5.30 4.60 5.76
N GLN A 8 4.57 5.41 6.53
CA GLN A 8 3.23 5.82 6.15
C GLN A 8 3.35 7.03 5.21
N LEU A 9 2.71 6.97 4.05
CA LEU A 9 2.71 8.03 3.04
C LEU A 9 1.34 8.71 3.00
N ASP A 10 1.34 10.03 2.74
CA ASP A 10 0.13 10.80 2.48
C ASP A 10 -0.01 10.98 0.95
N PRO A 11 -1.05 10.41 0.31
CA PRO A 11 -1.24 10.50 -1.14
C PRO A 11 -1.51 11.92 -1.64
N ARG A 12 -1.75 12.89 -0.75
CA ARG A 12 -1.91 14.32 -1.08
C ARG A 12 -0.57 15.05 -1.18
N MET A 13 0.51 14.47 -0.64
CA MET A 13 1.84 15.08 -0.69
C MET A 13 2.40 14.98 -2.11
N PRO A 14 2.97 16.08 -2.66
CA PRO A 14 3.62 16.05 -3.98
C PRO A 14 4.67 14.95 -4.05
N GLY A 15 4.74 14.22 -5.16
CA GLY A 15 5.70 13.13 -5.36
C GLY A 15 5.20 11.75 -4.91
N THR A 16 4.21 11.66 -4.02
CA THR A 16 3.78 10.36 -3.47
C THR A 16 3.20 9.45 -4.54
N LEU A 17 2.33 9.97 -5.41
CA LEU A 17 1.72 9.15 -6.46
C LEU A 17 2.76 8.77 -7.54
N GLU A 18 3.69 9.68 -7.83
CA GLU A 18 4.80 9.44 -8.75
C GLU A 18 5.73 8.32 -8.24
N GLU A 19 5.96 8.23 -6.93
CA GLU A 19 6.76 7.16 -6.32
C GLU A 19 6.04 5.79 -6.32
N LEU A 20 4.71 5.77 -6.15
CA LEU A 20 3.93 4.54 -6.03
C LEU A 20 3.53 3.94 -7.39
N LEU A 21 3.36 4.77 -8.42
CA LEU A 21 2.89 4.32 -9.73
C LEU A 21 3.79 3.27 -10.40
N PRO A 22 5.13 3.39 -10.39
CA PRO A 22 6.01 2.36 -10.96
C PRO A 22 5.83 1.00 -10.28
N VAL A 23 5.67 0.99 -8.95
CA VAL A 23 5.46 -0.24 -8.17
C VAL A 23 4.15 -0.91 -8.55
N LEU A 24 3.09 -0.12 -8.64
CA LEU A 24 1.77 -0.60 -9.03
C LEU A 24 1.79 -1.18 -10.46
N ARG A 25 2.41 -0.50 -11.41
CA ARG A 25 2.54 -0.96 -12.80
C ARG A 25 3.29 -2.28 -12.89
N ALA A 26 4.44 -2.38 -12.22
CA ALA A 26 5.23 -3.60 -12.20
C ALA A 26 4.47 -4.78 -11.58
N ALA A 27 3.75 -4.57 -10.47
CA ALA A 27 2.96 -5.61 -9.83
C ALA A 27 1.76 -6.04 -10.71
N VAL A 28 0.99 -5.09 -11.24
CA VAL A 28 -0.20 -5.36 -12.06
C VAL A 28 0.16 -6.04 -13.39
N ALA A 29 1.29 -5.68 -14.01
CA ALA A 29 1.76 -6.33 -15.23
C ALA A 29 1.94 -7.84 -15.05
N VAL A 30 2.35 -8.28 -13.85
CA VAL A 30 2.54 -9.69 -13.52
C VAL A 30 1.25 -10.34 -13.01
N ASP A 31 0.54 -9.68 -12.09
CA ASP A 31 -0.61 -10.29 -11.39
C ASP A 31 -1.90 -10.25 -12.21
N GLN A 32 -2.02 -9.25 -13.08
CA GLN A 32 -3.25 -8.90 -13.78
C GLN A 32 -2.96 -8.52 -15.25
N PRO A 33 -2.26 -9.37 -16.04
CA PRO A 33 -1.76 -9.02 -17.38
C PRO A 33 -2.86 -8.77 -18.42
N ARG A 34 -4.12 -9.11 -18.11
CA ARG A 34 -5.28 -8.88 -18.97
C ARG A 34 -5.92 -7.50 -18.78
N TYR A 35 -5.56 -6.79 -17.71
CA TYR A 35 -6.08 -5.46 -17.41
C TYR A 35 -5.17 -4.39 -18.03
N PRO A 36 -5.73 -3.22 -18.39
CA PRO A 36 -4.91 -2.09 -18.82
C PRO A 36 -3.86 -1.74 -17.77
N GLU A 37 -2.69 -1.31 -18.23
CA GLU A 37 -1.66 -0.79 -17.34
C GLU A 37 -2.22 0.38 -16.52
N PRO A 38 -2.04 0.39 -15.19
CA PRO A 38 -2.57 1.44 -14.35
C PRO A 38 -1.85 2.77 -14.62
N ASP A 39 -2.62 3.85 -14.56
CA ASP A 39 -2.11 5.22 -14.67
C ASP A 39 -2.25 5.99 -13.35
N ALA A 40 -1.76 7.23 -13.35
CA ALA A 40 -1.84 8.11 -12.19
C ALA A 40 -3.30 8.42 -11.78
N GLY A 41 -4.24 8.44 -12.74
CA GLY A 41 -5.65 8.68 -12.49
C GLY A 41 -6.27 7.54 -11.68
N TRP A 42 -5.99 6.30 -12.07
CA TRP A 42 -6.44 5.12 -11.33
C TRP A 42 -5.83 5.08 -9.92
N LEU A 43 -4.52 5.29 -9.79
CA LEU A 43 -3.86 5.32 -8.50
C LEU A 43 -4.42 6.43 -7.60
N LYS A 44 -4.73 7.61 -8.15
CA LYS A 44 -5.39 8.69 -7.43
C LYS A 44 -6.76 8.27 -6.90
N VAL A 45 -7.58 7.57 -7.68
CA VAL A 45 -8.88 7.06 -7.23
C VAL A 45 -8.72 6.03 -6.10
N VAL A 46 -7.74 5.14 -6.23
CA VAL A 46 -7.48 4.07 -5.25
C VAL A 46 -6.99 4.61 -3.90
N THR A 47 -6.26 5.72 -3.93
CA THR A 47 -5.65 6.36 -2.75
C THR A 47 -6.43 7.57 -2.22
N ALA A 48 -7.42 8.07 -2.95
CA ALA A 48 -8.21 9.24 -2.57
C ALA A 48 -8.85 9.10 -1.18
N GLU A 49 -9.14 10.22 -0.52
CA GLU A 49 -9.95 10.21 0.70
C GLU A 49 -11.39 9.78 0.40
N ASN A 50 -12.07 9.25 1.42
CA ASN A 50 -13.47 8.89 1.34
C ASN A 50 -14.16 9.22 2.67
N PRO A 51 -15.30 9.94 2.67
CA PRO A 51 -15.92 10.40 3.91
C PRO A 51 -16.43 9.28 4.81
N THR A 52 -16.65 8.07 4.26
CA THR A 52 -17.12 6.91 5.02
C THR A 52 -16.01 5.89 5.26
N ARG A 53 -14.77 6.16 4.84
CA ARG A 53 -13.64 5.24 5.00
C ARG A 53 -12.35 5.98 5.33
N GLU A 54 -11.69 5.57 6.39
CA GLU A 54 -10.30 5.96 6.61
C GLU A 54 -9.39 5.08 5.75
N ARG A 55 -8.35 5.69 5.20
CA ARG A 55 -7.36 5.02 4.35
C ARG A 55 -5.95 5.39 4.78
N TRP A 56 -5.05 4.42 4.68
CA TRP A 56 -3.64 4.58 4.96
C TRP A 56 -2.83 3.93 3.85
N ILE A 57 -1.72 4.57 3.48
CA ILE A 57 -0.74 4.00 2.57
C ILE A 57 0.51 3.72 3.37
N LEU A 58 0.96 2.47 3.37
CA LEU A 58 2.25 2.06 3.92
C LEU A 58 3.16 1.69 2.76
N ALA A 59 4.41 2.12 2.77
CA ALA A 59 5.39 1.83 1.73
C ALA A 59 6.66 1.24 2.35
N ALA A 60 7.14 0.15 1.76
CA ALA A 60 8.45 -0.41 2.03
C ALA A 60 9.47 0.19 1.07
N ARG A 61 10.56 0.71 1.63
CA ARG A 61 11.71 1.18 0.87
C ARG A 61 12.88 0.21 0.96
N ASP A 62 13.62 0.10 -0.13
CA ASP A 62 14.90 -0.58 -0.17
C ASP A 62 16.03 0.26 0.46
N ALA A 63 17.26 -0.24 0.40
CA ALA A 63 18.43 0.45 0.94
C ALA A 63 18.79 1.72 0.15
N ALA A 64 18.39 1.82 -1.12
CA ALA A 64 18.59 3.02 -1.95
C ALA A 64 17.49 4.08 -1.69
N GLY A 65 16.45 3.73 -0.93
CA GLY A 65 15.32 4.60 -0.64
C GLY A 65 14.20 4.53 -1.67
N GLY A 66 14.29 3.66 -2.67
CA GLY A 66 13.22 3.42 -3.64
C GLY A 66 12.07 2.65 -3.02
N VAL A 67 10.83 2.96 -3.38
CA VAL A 67 9.67 2.16 -2.96
C VAL A 67 9.67 0.86 -3.76
N VAL A 68 9.63 -0.27 -3.06
CA VAL A 68 9.61 -1.62 -3.67
C VAL A 68 8.32 -2.38 -3.41
N SER A 69 7.57 -1.97 -2.40
CA SER A 69 6.24 -2.48 -2.10
C SER A 69 5.42 -1.42 -1.39
N PHE A 70 4.11 -1.43 -1.59
CA PHE A 70 3.21 -0.61 -0.78
C PHE A 70 1.89 -1.33 -0.52
N ALA A 71 1.28 -0.99 0.62
CA ALA A 71 -0.02 -1.46 1.03
C ALA A 71 -0.99 -0.29 1.12
N ARG A 72 -2.19 -0.47 0.57
CA ARG A 72 -3.34 0.39 0.85
C ARG A 72 -4.24 -0.30 1.86
N LEU A 73 -4.31 0.27 3.05
CA LEU A 73 -5.22 -0.14 4.12
C LEU A 73 -6.43 0.77 4.14
N GLN A 74 -7.58 0.21 4.50
CA GLN A 74 -8.80 0.97 4.71
C GLN A 74 -9.67 0.33 5.79
N ARG A 75 -10.39 1.16 6.54
CA ARG A 75 -11.52 0.72 7.36
C ARG A 75 -12.75 1.51 7.01
N ASP A 76 -13.91 0.89 7.17
CA ASP A 76 -15.19 1.58 7.01
C ASP A 76 -15.61 2.20 8.36
N LEU A 77 -16.09 3.44 8.30
CA LEU A 77 -16.48 4.22 9.49
C LEU A 77 -17.92 3.96 9.91
N ASN A 78 -18.74 3.42 9.01
CA ASN A 78 -20.18 3.24 9.21
C ASN A 78 -20.53 1.77 9.51
N ALA A 79 -19.86 0.82 8.85
CA ALA A 79 -20.09 -0.61 8.99
C ALA A 79 -18.78 -1.35 9.28
N ASN A 80 -18.85 -2.53 9.91
CA ASN A 80 -17.67 -3.36 10.18
C ASN A 80 -16.48 -2.58 10.78
N ARG A 81 -16.76 -1.69 11.73
CA ARG A 81 -15.80 -0.68 12.25
C ARG A 81 -14.54 -1.28 12.89
N THR A 82 -14.54 -2.57 13.16
CA THR A 82 -13.41 -3.31 13.72
C THR A 82 -12.61 -4.11 12.67
N LEU A 83 -13.00 -4.06 11.39
CA LEU A 83 -12.31 -4.72 10.29
C LEU A 83 -11.42 -3.73 9.54
N CYS A 84 -10.15 -4.08 9.34
CA CYS A 84 -9.25 -3.38 8.43
C CYS A 84 -8.97 -4.23 7.19
N TYR A 85 -9.26 -3.69 6.01
CA TYR A 85 -8.98 -4.34 4.73
C TYR A 85 -7.70 -3.77 4.11
N GLY A 86 -6.84 -4.64 3.55
CA GLY A 86 -5.59 -4.26 2.90
C GLY A 86 -5.42 -4.88 1.52
N VAL A 87 -4.71 -4.17 0.64
CA VAL A 87 -4.14 -4.73 -0.59
C VAL A 87 -2.67 -4.34 -0.64
N VAL A 88 -1.80 -5.29 -1.01
CA VAL A 88 -0.36 -5.07 -1.14
C VAL A 88 0.04 -5.23 -2.60
N TRP A 89 0.92 -4.36 -3.07
CA TRP A 89 1.58 -4.45 -4.37
C TRP A 89 3.09 -4.42 -4.18
N THR A 90 3.78 -5.42 -4.69
CA THR A 90 5.23 -5.59 -4.58
C THR A 90 5.82 -5.76 -5.97
N VAL A 91 6.89 -5.02 -6.28
CA VAL A 91 7.61 -5.19 -7.55
C VAL A 91 8.11 -6.64 -7.66
N PRO A 92 8.04 -7.28 -8.85
CA PRO A 92 8.34 -8.70 -8.99
C PRO A 92 9.70 -9.13 -8.45
N GLU A 93 10.72 -8.28 -8.59
CA GLU A 93 12.10 -8.53 -8.16
C GLU A 93 12.26 -8.58 -6.64
N HIS A 94 11.31 -8.01 -5.90
CA HIS A 94 11.32 -7.94 -4.43
C HIS A 94 10.27 -8.86 -3.78
N ARG A 95 9.74 -9.84 -4.52
CA ARG A 95 8.79 -10.84 -4.00
C ARG A 95 9.45 -11.98 -3.22
N ASP A 96 10.64 -11.77 -2.69
CA ASP A 96 11.29 -12.70 -1.75
C ASP A 96 10.55 -12.81 -0.40
N GLY A 97 9.52 -11.99 -0.20
CA GLY A 97 8.60 -12.01 0.93
C GLY A 97 9.04 -11.14 2.10
N ALA A 98 10.28 -10.63 2.13
CA ALA A 98 10.78 -9.88 3.28
C ALA A 98 10.10 -8.51 3.42
N ALA A 99 10.02 -7.75 2.33
CA ALA A 99 9.36 -6.44 2.31
C ALA A 99 7.84 -6.56 2.57
N GLU A 100 7.21 -7.57 1.98
CA GLU A 100 5.79 -7.84 2.15
C GLU A 100 5.45 -8.26 3.58
N ALA A 101 6.23 -9.17 4.18
CA ALA A 101 6.03 -9.58 5.57
C ALA A 101 6.17 -8.39 6.53
N ALA A 102 7.18 -7.53 6.32
CA ALA A 102 7.35 -6.32 7.13
C ALA A 102 6.17 -5.34 6.98
N LEU A 103 5.66 -5.15 5.76
CA LEU A 103 4.46 -4.34 5.52
C LEU A 103 3.22 -4.93 6.20
N VAL A 104 3.03 -6.24 6.13
CA VAL A 104 1.89 -6.93 6.75
C VAL A 104 1.93 -6.78 8.27
N GLU A 105 3.09 -6.94 8.91
CA GLU A 105 3.20 -6.73 10.35
C GLU A 105 2.96 -5.27 10.75
N GLN A 106 3.49 -4.32 9.98
CA GLN A 106 3.21 -2.90 10.23
C GLN A 106 1.73 -2.54 9.99
N ALA A 107 1.10 -3.18 9.00
CA ALA A 107 -0.32 -3.01 8.71
C ALA A 107 -1.20 -3.54 9.85
N LYS A 108 -0.87 -4.72 10.40
CA LYS A 108 -1.56 -5.29 11.58
C LYS A 108 -1.39 -4.38 12.80
N ALA A 109 -0.19 -3.85 13.02
CA ALA A 109 0.07 -2.92 14.12
C ALA A 109 -0.77 -1.64 13.97
N LEU A 110 -0.83 -1.06 12.76
CA LEU A 110 -1.66 0.11 12.48
C LEU A 110 -3.15 -0.19 12.67
N ALA A 111 -3.65 -1.31 12.14
CA ALA A 111 -5.03 -1.74 12.29
C ALA A 111 -5.43 -1.86 13.77
N ARG A 112 -4.62 -2.53 14.59
CA ARG A 112 -4.85 -2.63 16.05
C ARG A 112 -4.83 -1.26 16.73
N GLY A 113 -3.88 -0.39 16.35
CA GLY A 113 -3.76 0.95 16.89
C GLY A 113 -4.97 1.84 16.65
N VAL A 114 -5.72 1.60 15.57
CA VAL A 114 -6.97 2.32 15.27
C VAL A 114 -8.23 1.61 15.78
N GLY A 115 -8.09 0.50 16.51
CA GLY A 115 -9.22 -0.25 17.09
C GLY A 115 -9.83 -1.30 16.17
N CYS A 116 -9.11 -1.75 15.15
CA CYS A 116 -9.48 -2.94 14.38
C CYS A 116 -8.96 -4.21 15.05
N ASP A 117 -9.82 -5.21 15.18
CA ASP A 117 -9.54 -6.52 15.79
C ASP A 117 -9.61 -7.68 14.79
N ARG A 118 -10.02 -7.40 13.55
CA ARG A 118 -10.21 -8.34 12.45
C ARG A 118 -9.61 -7.80 11.15
#